data_AF-A0A2S9RQ22-F1
#
_entry.id   AF-A0A2S9RQ22-F1
#
_cell.length_a   1.000
_cell.length_b   1.000
_cell.length_c   1.000
_cell.angle_alpha   90.00
_cell.angle_beta   90.00
_cell.angle_gamma   90.00
#
_symmetry.space_group_name_H-M   'P 1'
#
loop_
_entity.id
_entity.type
_entity.pdbx_description
1 polymer ?
#
loop_
_entity_poly.entity_id
_entity_poly.type
_entity_poly.pdbx_seq_one_letter_code
_entity_poly.pdbx_strand_id
1 'polypeptide(L)' 'MANSMTEHSKKLRAKTAAAHTKKLLESGAVRRILLQLPTALADEFDAVLAEFGGSRPQAIKALCEFYRAHQA' A
#
# COMPACT_ATOMS: atom_id res chain seq x y z
N MET A 1 -31.23 5.98 -6.94
CA MET A 1 -29.91 5.70 -6.33
C MET A 1 -28.88 6.79 -6.69
N ALA A 2 -29.11 8.05 -6.29
CA ALA A 2 -28.38 9.23 -6.81
C ALA A 2 -27.53 9.99 -5.77
N ASN A 3 -27.43 9.53 -4.52
CA ASN A 3 -26.68 10.24 -3.46
C ASN A 3 -25.22 9.80 -3.31
N SER A 4 -24.76 8.84 -4.12
CA SER A 4 -23.41 8.28 -3.99
C SER A 4 -22.30 9.17 -4.56
N MET A 5 -22.61 10.13 -5.45
CA MET A 5 -21.61 10.96 -6.15
C MET A 5 -21.53 12.39 -5.63
N THR A 6 -22.31 12.76 -4.62
CA THR A 6 -22.26 14.11 -4.04
C THR A 6 -20.95 14.35 -3.29
N GLU A 7 -20.49 15.60 -3.26
CA GLU A 7 -19.28 16.01 -2.55
C GLU A 7 -19.31 15.60 -1.06
N HIS A 8 -20.49 15.68 -0.45
CA HIS A 8 -20.72 15.22 0.92
C HIS A 8 -20.43 13.71 1.08
N SER A 9 -20.96 12.88 0.18
CA SER A 9 -20.75 11.42 0.21
C SER A 9 -19.30 11.03 -0.05
N LYS A 10 -18.58 11.74 -0.95
CA LYS A 10 -17.14 11.54 -1.16
C LYS A 10 -16.33 11.86 0.11
N LYS A 11 -16.62 13.00 0.75
CA LYS A 11 -15.96 13.42 2.01
C LYS A 11 -16.23 12.43 3.14
N LEU A 12 -17.45 11.91 3.24
CA LEU A 12 -17.80 10.91 4.24
C LEU A 12 -17.01 9.62 4.05
N ARG A 13 -16.92 9.10 2.80
CA ARG A 13 -16.12 7.90 2.50
C ARG A 13 -14.63 8.09 2.81
N ALA A 14 -14.07 9.24 2.44
CA ALA A 14 -12.67 9.56 2.75
C ALA A 14 -12.40 9.57 4.26
N LYS A 15 -13.30 10.16 5.06
CA LYS A 15 -13.22 10.15 6.53
C LYS A 15 -13.32 8.72 7.10
N THR A 16 -14.26 7.91 6.60
CA THR A 16 -14.41 6.53 7.04
C THR A 16 -13.18 5.68 6.70
N ALA A 17 -12.62 5.83 5.49
CA ALA A 17 -11.41 5.14 5.09
C ALA A 17 -10.21 5.54 5.96
N ALA A 18 -10.03 6.83 6.25
CA ALA A 18 -8.98 7.31 7.14
C ALA A 18 -9.14 6.75 8.58
N ALA A 19 -10.36 6.73 9.12
CA ALA A 19 -10.64 6.16 10.44
C ALA A 19 -10.37 4.66 10.49
N HIS A 20 -10.71 3.92 9.43
CA HIS A 20 -10.40 2.50 9.31
C HIS A 20 -8.89 2.24 9.28
N THR A 21 -8.15 2.97 8.44
CA THR A 21 -6.69 2.86 8.38
C THR A 21 -6.04 3.20 9.73
N LYS A 22 -6.57 4.21 10.45
CA LYS A 22 -6.10 4.55 11.79
C LYS A 22 -6.28 3.37 12.77
N LYS A 23 -7.46 2.75 12.80
CA LYS A 23 -7.71 1.55 13.64
C LYS A 23 -6.78 0.38 13.31
N LEU A 24 -6.50 0.15 12.03
CA LEU A 24 -5.55 -0.91 11.62
C LEU A 24 -4.12 -0.63 12.12
N LEU A 25 -3.70 0.64 12.14
CA LEU A 25 -2.41 1.03 12.69
C LEU A 25 -2.37 0.90 14.21
N GLU A 26 -3.42 1.35 14.91
CA GLU A 26 -3.53 1.28 16.37
C GLU A 26 -3.60 -0.16 16.89
N SER A 27 -4.29 -1.05 16.17
CA SER A 27 -4.35 -2.49 16.48
C SER A 27 -3.06 -3.25 16.16
N GLY A 28 -2.08 -2.61 15.51
CA GLY A 28 -0.85 -3.27 15.07
C GLY A 28 -1.02 -4.22 13.88
N ALA A 29 -2.21 -4.31 13.28
CA ALA A 29 -2.49 -5.15 12.12
C ALA A 29 -1.74 -4.70 10.87
N VAL A 30 -1.42 -3.40 10.77
CA VAL A 30 -0.56 -2.85 9.71
C VAL A 30 0.46 -1.89 10.32
N ARG A 31 1.63 -1.76 9.68
CA ARG A 31 2.68 -0.81 10.06
C ARG A 31 3.10 0.03 8.86
N ARG A 32 3.35 1.32 9.09
CA ARG A 32 3.99 2.19 8.10
C ARG A 32 5.50 2.00 8.14
N ILE A 33 6.10 1.82 6.97
CA ILE A 33 7.54 1.72 6.78
C ILE A 33 7.97 2.93 5.97
N LEU A 34 8.96 3.67 6.47
CA LEU A 34 9.62 4.73 5.72
C LEU A 34 10.97 4.19 5.27
N LEU A 35 11.25 4.29 3.97
CA LEU A 35 12.45 3.74 3.36
C LEU A 35 13.20 4.89 2.67
N GLN A 36 14.51 4.97 2.90
CA GLN A 36 15.40 5.91 2.24
C GLN A 36 16.41 5.11 1.43
N LEU A 37 16.49 5.40 0.13
CA LEU A 37 17.35 4.73 -0.83
C LEU A 37 18.03 5.80 -1.71
N PRO A 38 19.18 5.49 -2.34
CA PRO A 38 19.69 6.28 -3.45
C PRO A 38 18.62 6.41 -4.55
N THR A 39 18.52 7.58 -5.16
CA THR A 39 17.46 7.89 -6.15
C THR A 39 17.38 6.85 -7.26
N ALA A 40 18.51 6.52 -7.88
CA ALA A 40 18.56 5.53 -8.96
C ALA A 40 18.02 4.15 -8.54
N LEU A 41 18.35 3.70 -7.33
CA LEU A 41 17.83 2.45 -6.79
C LEU A 41 16.33 2.53 -6.48
N ALA A 42 15.85 3.69 -6.01
CA ALA A 42 14.43 3.90 -5.77
C ALA A 42 13.61 3.87 -7.07
N ASP A 43 14.14 4.47 -8.15
CA ASP A 43 13.51 4.48 -9.47
C ASP A 43 13.44 3.06 -10.05
N GLU A 44 14.54 2.30 -9.98
CA GLU A 44 14.56 0.89 -10.38
C GLU A 44 13.58 0.06 -9.55
N PHE A 45 13.53 0.29 -8.23
CA PHE A 45 12.60 -0.40 -7.35
C PHE A 45 11.14 -0.08 -7.69
N ASP A 46 10.79 1.18 -8.00
CA ASP A 46 9.45 1.55 -8.48
C ASP A 46 9.11 0.83 -9.80
N ALA A 47 10.05 0.80 -10.75
CA ALA A 47 9.85 0.15 -12.04
C ALA A 47 9.55 -1.35 -11.89
N VAL A 48 10.38 -2.06 -11.12
CA VAL A 48 10.20 -3.51 -10.87
C VAL A 48 8.87 -3.80 -10.17
N LEU A 49 8.46 -2.96 -9.20
CA LEU A 49 7.18 -3.15 -8.52
C LEU A 49 5.99 -2.83 -9.42
N ALA A 50 6.14 -1.94 -10.40
CA ALA A 50 5.11 -1.65 -11.40
C ALA A 50 4.87 -2.83 -12.36
N GLU A 51 5.93 -3.57 -12.72
CA GLU A 51 5.86 -4.76 -13.58
C GLU A 51 5.07 -5.92 -12.93
N PHE A 52 5.12 -6.04 -11.60
CA PHE A 52 4.42 -7.09 -10.85
C PHE A 52 2.89 -7.00 -10.96
N GLY A 53 2.35 -5.80 -11.22
CA GLY A 53 0.92 -5.52 -11.21
C GLY A 53 0.31 -5.48 -9.80
N GLY A 54 -0.69 -4.62 -9.61
CA GLY A 54 -1.37 -4.45 -8.32
C GLY A 54 -0.77 -3.34 -7.45
N SER A 55 -0.87 -3.49 -6.12
CA SER A 55 -0.40 -2.46 -5.18
C SER A 55 1.01 -2.73 -4.69
N ARG A 56 1.75 -1.65 -4.41
CA ARG A 56 3.14 -1.71 -3.90
C ARG A 56 3.35 -2.68 -2.74
N PRO A 57 2.47 -2.76 -1.72
CA PRO A 57 2.64 -3.73 -0.63
C PRO A 57 2.51 -5.19 -1.07
N GLN A 58 1.70 -5.48 -2.11
CA GLN A 58 1.56 -6.83 -2.65
C GLN A 58 2.83 -7.27 -3.36
N ALA A 59 3.44 -6.39 -4.15
CA ALA A 59 4.69 -6.66 -4.83
C ALA A 59 5.84 -6.85 -3.82
N ILE A 60 5.90 -6.03 -2.75
CA ILE A 60 6.87 -6.24 -1.64
C ILE A 60 6.66 -7.60 -0.97
N LYS A 61 5.41 -8.00 -0.72
CA LYS A 61 5.10 -9.32 -0.15
C LYS A 61 5.61 -10.45 -1.05
N ALA A 62 5.34 -10.39 -2.36
CA ALA A 62 5.79 -11.38 -3.32
C ALA A 62 7.31 -11.48 -3.37
N LEU A 63 8.02 -10.33 -3.30
CA LEU A 63 9.48 -10.30 -3.22
C LEU A 63 10.01 -11.01 -1.96
N CYS A 64 9.38 -10.80 -0.80
CA CYS A 64 9.74 -11.50 0.43
C CYS A 64 9.51 -13.02 0.33
N GLU A 65 8.41 -13.44 -0.31
CA GLU A 65 8.08 -14.85 -0.53
C GLU A 65 9.07 -15.52 -1.47
N PHE A 66 9.40 -14.86 -2.59
CA PHE A 66 10.40 -15.32 -3.55
C PHE A 66 11.77 -15.49 -2.90
N TYR A 67 12.23 -14.48 -2.15
CA TYR A 67 13.53 -14.55 -1.47
C TYR A 67 13.62 -15.72 -0.48
N ARG A 68 12.56 -15.96 0.29
CA ARG A 68 12.50 -17.10 1.22
C ARG A 68 12.49 -18.45 0.49
N ALA A 69 11.78 -18.55 -0.62
CA ALA A 69 11.72 -19.77 -1.43
C ALA A 69 13.06 -20.09 -2.10
N HIS A 70 13.82 -19.07 -2.50
CA HIS A 70 15.10 -19.24 -3.21
C HIS A 70 16.32 -19.42 -2.28
N GLN A 71 16.13 -19.23 -0.97
CA GLN A 71 17.12 -19.59 0.06
C GLN A 71 16.98 -21.04 0.57
N ALA A 72 15.92 -21.75 0.18
CA ALA A 72 15.68 -23.13 0.58
C ALA A 72 16.39 -24.15 -0.34
#